data_AF-A0A7K2BT26-F1
#
_entry.id   AF-A0A7K2BT26-F1
#
_cell.length_a   1.000
_cell.length_b   1.000
_cell.length_c   1.000
_cell.angle_alpha   90.00
_cell.angle_beta   90.00
_cell.angle_gamma   90.00
#
_symmetry.space_group_name_H-M   'P 1'
#
loop_
_entity.id
_entity.type
_entity.pdbx_description
1 polymer ?
#
loop_
_entity_poly.entity_id
_entity_poly.type
_entity_poly.pdbx_seq_one_letter_code
_entity_poly.pdbx_strand_id
1 'polypeptide(L)'
;MEGASESIPSLVVAVSELLSDYTPGDVVRFSIANFGASQKTLLTAGIIAGSLVLGGVLGRFAARGRPGAMLAGFALFGLLGGWAAARNPISPAAGSWIVGLAAAALAAGTTLLLVGRLAEPAVRSPATLPVDPEQPEPAGDVAAPAGEVQARRAFFGFAVGAGAAALAMVGLGRALRGQSAAEQFLETNTLRSAATTTSVPPPTTEAAAAPGSTTTTTTAPAPVGPSVQEQVAALDTLDGDVAGVSSYVTPNDSFYRIDTAFGQVPQIDPTSWRLRFTGMVDNPYELTFDEIQAMDLSDYVITLSCVSNRVGGNLVGNAVWTGVPLSVLLDRAGVQAGADQVVGRSVDDWTAGFPTPLVYDGRNAILAIGMNDEFLPTNHGFPARLVVAGLYGYV
;
A
#
# COMPACT_ATOMS: atom_id res chain seq x y z
N MET A 1 5.32 9.60 5.72
CA MET A 1 5.22 9.99 4.31
C MET A 1 3.91 9.42 3.80
N GLU A 2 2.85 10.22 3.85
CA GLU A 2 1.74 10.02 2.91
C GLU A 2 2.34 10.22 1.52
N GLY A 3 2.50 9.13 0.78
CA GLY A 3 2.92 9.19 -0.61
C GLY A 3 1.84 9.91 -1.41
N ALA A 4 2.22 10.73 -2.40
CA ALA A 4 1.28 11.44 -3.26
C ALA A 4 0.45 10.54 -4.21
N SER A 5 0.48 9.21 -4.05
CA SER A 5 -0.35 8.25 -4.79
C SER A 5 -0.22 6.84 -4.19
N GLU A 6 -1.34 6.18 -3.87
CA GLU A 6 -1.39 4.79 -3.38
C GLU A 6 -1.32 3.73 -4.50
N SER A 7 -1.21 4.14 -5.77
CA SER A 7 -1.35 3.23 -6.93
C SER A 7 -0.18 3.24 -7.94
N ILE A 8 0.90 3.99 -7.71
CA ILE A 8 2.10 3.95 -8.57
C ILE A 8 3.32 3.71 -7.68
N PRO A 9 4.12 2.65 -7.91
CA PRO A 9 5.26 2.35 -7.07
C PRO A 9 6.26 3.50 -7.20
N SER A 10 6.56 4.14 -6.08
CA SER A 10 7.71 5.01 -5.99
C SER A 10 8.95 4.19 -6.39
N LEU A 11 9.76 4.70 -7.32
CA LEU A 11 10.98 4.03 -7.76
C LEU A 11 11.92 3.72 -6.58
N VAL A 12 11.86 4.58 -5.55
CA VAL A 12 12.56 4.40 -4.28
C VAL A 12 12.02 3.21 -3.47
N VAL A 13 10.69 3.02 -3.48
CA VAL A 13 10.02 1.91 -2.79
C VAL A 13 10.34 0.57 -3.45
N ALA A 14 10.23 0.48 -4.78
CA ALA A 14 10.52 -0.75 -5.52
C ALA A 14 12.00 -1.21 -5.35
N VAL A 15 12.95 -0.26 -5.34
CA VAL A 15 14.36 -0.57 -5.05
C VAL A 15 14.56 -0.96 -3.59
N SER A 16 13.78 -0.40 -2.66
CA SER A 16 13.87 -0.75 -1.25
C SER A 16 13.34 -2.15 -0.93
N GLU A 17 12.27 -2.60 -1.59
CA GLU A 17 11.76 -3.98 -1.48
C GLU A 17 12.80 -4.99 -1.98
N LEU A 18 13.40 -4.73 -3.14
CA LEU A 18 14.47 -5.56 -3.68
C LEU A 18 15.69 -5.66 -2.74
N LEU A 19 16.08 -4.55 -2.11
CA LEU A 19 17.17 -4.56 -1.12
C LEU A 19 16.79 -5.32 0.14
N SER A 20 15.52 -5.25 0.56
CA SER A 20 15.03 -5.96 1.74
C SER A 20 15.11 -7.48 1.56
N ASP A 21 14.74 -8.01 0.39
CA ASP A 21 14.75 -9.45 0.11
C ASP A 21 16.14 -10.09 0.15
N TYR A 22 17.20 -9.30 -0.11
CA TYR A 22 18.59 -9.76 -0.10
C TYR A 22 19.35 -9.34 1.16
N THR A 23 18.72 -8.66 2.11
CA THR A 23 19.39 -8.23 3.34
C THR A 23 19.49 -9.40 4.32
N PRO A 24 20.71 -9.80 4.75
CA PRO A 24 20.87 -10.89 5.72
C PRO A 24 20.17 -10.58 7.04
N GLY A 25 19.50 -11.57 7.64
CA GLY A 25 18.70 -11.39 8.86
C GLY A 25 19.46 -10.84 10.08
N ASP A 26 20.78 -10.99 10.10
CA ASP A 26 21.64 -10.41 11.15
C ASP A 26 21.74 -8.88 11.05
N VAL A 27 21.73 -8.35 9.83
CA VAL A 27 21.76 -6.91 9.56
C VAL A 27 20.43 -6.26 9.93
N VAL A 28 19.32 -6.96 9.67
CA VAL A 28 17.98 -6.52 10.09
C VAL A 28 17.88 -6.48 11.62
N ARG A 29 18.32 -7.55 12.31
CA ARG A 29 18.32 -7.62 13.78
C ARG A 29 19.24 -6.57 14.41
N PHE A 30 20.43 -6.35 13.86
CA PHE A 30 21.34 -5.29 14.28
C PHE A 30 20.71 -3.90 14.08
N SER A 31 20.04 -3.67 12.96
CA SER A 31 19.39 -2.38 12.67
C SER A 31 18.21 -2.11 13.60
N ILE A 32 17.38 -3.12 13.87
CA ILE A 32 16.27 -3.01 14.84
C ILE A 32 16.83 -2.73 16.25
N ALA A 33 17.91 -3.40 16.65
CA ALA A 33 18.52 -3.24 17.97
C ALA A 33 19.17 -1.85 18.18
N ASN A 34 19.77 -1.26 17.15
CA ASN A 34 20.47 0.03 17.26
C ASN A 34 19.61 1.24 16.92
N PHE A 35 18.60 1.10 16.04
CA PHE A 35 17.85 2.25 15.49
C PHE A 35 16.34 2.24 15.81
N GLY A 36 15.80 1.13 16.34
CA GLY A 36 14.41 1.05 16.81
C GLY A 36 13.38 1.57 15.81
N ALA A 37 12.39 2.33 16.28
CA ALA A 37 11.30 2.88 15.45
C ALA A 37 11.77 3.95 14.42
N SER A 38 12.99 4.47 14.54
CA SER A 38 13.55 5.47 13.63
C SER A 38 14.13 4.87 12.34
N GLN A 39 14.10 3.54 12.19
CA GLN A 39 14.58 2.82 11.01
C GLN A 39 13.98 3.37 9.70
N LYS A 40 12.68 3.71 9.69
CA LYS A 40 12.02 4.31 8.51
C LYS A 40 12.67 5.63 8.11
N THR A 41 12.89 6.53 9.06
CA THR A 41 13.49 7.84 8.79
C THR A 41 14.95 7.71 8.34
N LEU A 42 15.71 6.79 8.93
CA LEU A 42 17.11 6.55 8.58
C LEU A 42 17.25 5.97 7.17
N LEU A 43 16.38 5.02 6.81
CA LEU A 43 16.35 4.42 5.47
C LEU A 43 16.03 5.48 4.42
N THR A 44 14.98 6.30 4.65
CA THR A 44 14.62 7.39 3.74
C THR A 44 15.74 8.43 3.61
N ALA A 45 16.35 8.83 4.73
CA ALA A 45 17.48 9.77 4.71
C ALA A 45 18.68 9.19 3.94
N GLY A 46 18.97 7.90 4.12
CA GLY A 46 20.02 7.17 3.39
C GLY A 46 19.77 7.14 1.89
N ILE A 47 18.52 6.89 1.45
CA ILE A 47 18.17 6.86 0.02
C ILE A 47 18.26 8.25 -0.60
N ILE A 48 17.79 9.30 0.09
CA ILE A 48 17.92 10.68 -0.39
C ILE A 48 19.40 11.05 -0.51
N ALA A 49 20.21 10.77 0.51
CA ALA A 49 21.64 11.05 0.50
C ALA A 49 22.36 10.29 -0.62
N GLY A 50 22.08 8.99 -0.78
CA GLY A 50 22.64 8.15 -1.85
C GLY A 50 22.25 8.66 -3.24
N SER A 51 21.00 9.09 -3.42
CA SER A 51 20.51 9.64 -4.70
C SER A 51 21.19 10.95 -5.05
N LEU A 52 21.41 11.83 -4.06
CA LEU A 52 22.16 13.09 -4.25
C LEU A 52 23.63 12.84 -4.60
N VAL A 53 24.27 11.86 -3.94
CA VAL A 53 25.66 11.47 -4.25
C VAL A 53 25.76 10.91 -5.66
N LEU A 54 24.87 10.00 -6.05
CA LEU A 54 24.84 9.42 -7.39
C LEU A 54 24.62 10.49 -8.46
N GLY A 55 23.65 11.39 -8.26
CA GLY A 55 23.40 12.52 -9.14
C GLY A 55 24.62 13.45 -9.26
N GLY A 56 25.30 13.73 -8.14
CA GLY A 56 26.53 14.54 -8.13
C GLY A 56 27.70 13.88 -8.88
N VAL A 57 27.89 12.56 -8.72
CA VAL A 57 28.91 11.79 -9.43
C VAL A 57 28.64 11.78 -10.94
N LEU A 58 27.39 11.50 -11.35
CA LEU A 58 26.98 11.51 -12.76
C LEU A 58 27.08 12.90 -13.38
N GLY A 59 26.67 13.95 -12.65
CA GLY A 59 26.83 15.34 -13.08
C GLY A 59 28.29 15.75 -13.29
N ARG A 60 29.22 15.20 -12.49
CA ARG A 60 30.66 15.43 -12.66
C ARG A 60 31.21 14.82 -13.95
N PHE A 61 30.61 13.76 -14.48
CA PHE A 61 30.98 13.20 -15.79
C PHE A 61 30.53 14.10 -16.94
N ALA A 62 29.34 14.71 -16.84
CA ALA A 62 28.88 15.72 -17.79
C ALA A 62 29.77 16.96 -17.79
N ALA A 63 30.16 17.46 -16.60
CA ALA A 63 31.09 18.59 -16.47
C ALA A 63 32.51 18.31 -17.01
N ARG A 64 32.91 17.04 -17.11
CA ARG A 64 34.21 16.62 -17.69
C ARG A 64 34.15 16.35 -19.19
N GLY A 65 33.08 16.76 -19.87
CA GLY A 65 32.92 16.58 -21.32
C GLY A 65 32.57 15.15 -21.73
N ARG A 66 32.05 14.31 -20.81
CA ARG A 66 31.58 12.95 -21.10
C ARG A 66 30.07 12.81 -20.88
N PRO A 67 29.21 13.53 -21.64
CA PRO A 67 27.75 13.45 -21.47
C PRO A 67 27.21 12.04 -21.74
N GLY A 68 27.85 11.26 -22.62
CA GLY A 68 27.45 9.87 -22.89
C GLY A 68 27.51 8.95 -21.66
N ALA A 69 28.51 9.11 -20.78
CA ALA A 69 28.62 8.33 -19.55
C ALA A 69 27.52 8.69 -18.53
N MET A 70 27.13 9.97 -18.49
CA MET A 70 26.03 10.45 -17.65
C MET A 70 24.69 9.90 -18.14
N LEU A 71 24.42 10.00 -19.44
CA LEU A 71 23.19 9.47 -20.06
C LEU A 71 23.07 7.97 -19.88
N ALA A 72 24.16 7.22 -20.06
CA ALA A 72 24.20 5.78 -19.81
C ALA A 72 23.90 5.45 -18.35
N GLY A 73 24.41 6.24 -17.38
CA GLY A 73 24.13 6.05 -15.96
C GLY A 73 22.65 6.27 -15.60
N PHE A 74 22.03 7.36 -16.07
CA PHE A 74 20.60 7.60 -15.85
C PHE A 74 19.72 6.58 -16.57
N ALA A 75 20.06 6.21 -17.81
CA ALA A 75 19.35 5.17 -18.54
C ALA A 75 19.42 3.83 -17.80
N LEU A 76 20.60 3.43 -17.31
CA LEU A 76 20.77 2.20 -16.52
C LEU A 76 19.94 2.24 -15.24
N PHE A 77 19.91 3.38 -14.54
CA PHE A 77 19.10 3.54 -13.33
C PHE A 77 17.60 3.46 -13.62
N GLY A 78 17.12 4.11 -14.69
CA GLY A 78 15.73 4.02 -15.14
C GLY A 78 15.34 2.61 -15.59
N LEU A 79 16.25 1.91 -16.27
CA LEU A 79 16.05 0.51 -16.69
C LEU A 79 16.02 -0.44 -15.48
N LEU A 80 16.91 -0.26 -14.50
CA LEU A 80 16.90 -1.05 -13.26
C LEU A 80 15.64 -0.80 -12.44
N GLY A 81 15.22 0.46 -12.30
CA GLY A 81 13.98 0.81 -11.60
C GLY A 81 12.73 0.29 -12.32
N GLY A 82 12.69 0.38 -13.65
CA GLY A 82 11.61 -0.19 -14.47
C GLY A 82 11.57 -1.72 -14.39
N TRP A 83 12.72 -2.39 -14.43
CA TRP A 83 12.84 -3.84 -14.26
C TRP A 83 12.39 -4.31 -12.87
N ALA A 84 12.79 -3.61 -11.81
CA ALA A 84 12.37 -3.92 -10.44
C ALA A 84 10.84 -3.75 -10.29
N ALA A 85 10.29 -2.63 -10.74
CA ALA A 85 8.85 -2.36 -10.66
C ALA A 85 8.00 -3.23 -11.61
N ALA A 86 8.59 -3.79 -12.67
CA ALA A 86 7.90 -4.73 -13.57
C ALA A 86 7.83 -6.16 -13.01
N ARG A 87 8.56 -6.47 -11.94
CA ARG A 87 8.46 -7.75 -11.22
C ARG A 87 7.40 -7.76 -10.13
N ASN A 88 6.90 -6.59 -9.72
CA ASN A 88 5.83 -6.51 -8.75
C ASN A 88 4.51 -6.94 -9.42
N PRO A 89 3.81 -7.98 -8.89
CA PRO A 89 2.58 -8.52 -9.49
C PRO A 89 1.41 -7.51 -9.48
N ILE A 90 1.51 -6.47 -8.66
CA ILE A 90 0.48 -5.44 -8.45
C ILE A 90 0.58 -4.32 -9.50
N SER A 91 1.70 -4.20 -10.23
CA SER A 91 1.93 -3.10 -11.18
C SER A 91 1.88 -3.57 -12.63
N PRO A 92 1.12 -2.92 -13.53
CA PRO A 92 1.13 -3.28 -14.94
C PRO A 92 2.51 -3.04 -15.53
N ALA A 93 3.16 -4.12 -15.99
CA ALA A 93 4.56 -4.12 -16.40
C ALA A 93 4.92 -3.00 -17.40
N ALA A 94 4.02 -2.69 -18.34
CA ALA A 94 4.21 -1.60 -19.30
C ALA A 94 4.29 -0.21 -18.65
N GLY A 95 3.48 0.05 -17.61
CA GLY A 95 3.49 1.31 -16.87
C GLY A 95 4.79 1.50 -16.08
N SER A 96 5.32 0.44 -15.49
CA SER A 96 6.57 0.46 -14.72
C SER A 96 7.79 0.90 -15.57
N TRP A 97 7.88 0.44 -16.82
CA TRP A 97 8.95 0.86 -17.74
C TRP A 97 8.81 2.33 -18.18
N ILE A 98 7.58 2.78 -18.46
CA ILE A 98 7.32 4.16 -18.88
C ILE A 98 7.73 5.14 -17.78
N VAL A 99 7.36 4.86 -16.53
CA VAL A 99 7.73 5.71 -15.39
C VAL A 99 9.25 5.73 -15.17
N GLY A 100 9.91 4.57 -15.20
CA GLY A 100 11.37 4.48 -15.05
C GLY A 100 12.14 5.24 -16.12
N LEU A 101 11.74 5.11 -17.39
CA LEU A 101 12.37 5.79 -18.52
C LEU A 101 12.09 7.30 -18.51
N ALA A 102 10.87 7.72 -18.18
CA ALA A 102 10.51 9.13 -18.08
C ALA A 102 11.29 9.84 -16.95
N ALA A 103 11.42 9.19 -15.79
CA ALA A 103 12.22 9.72 -14.68
C ALA A 103 13.71 9.86 -15.05
N ALA A 104 14.27 8.87 -15.74
CA ALA A 104 15.65 8.92 -16.24
C ALA A 104 15.87 10.04 -17.26
N ALA A 105 14.94 10.23 -18.20
CA ALA A 105 15.01 11.28 -19.20
C ALA A 105 14.95 12.68 -18.57
N LEU A 106 14.08 12.89 -17.59
CA LEU A 106 13.97 14.15 -16.85
C LEU A 106 15.22 14.43 -16.01
N ALA A 107 15.76 13.43 -15.32
CA ALA A 107 17.00 13.56 -14.55
C ALA A 107 18.21 13.89 -15.45
N ALA A 108 18.29 13.23 -16.61
CA ALA A 108 19.31 13.54 -17.62
C ALA A 108 19.16 14.97 -18.19
N GLY A 109 17.95 15.37 -18.57
CA GLY A 109 17.66 16.69 -19.13
C GLY A 109 17.97 17.82 -18.13
N THR A 110 17.54 17.68 -16.87
CA THR A 110 17.84 18.64 -15.80
C THR A 110 19.34 18.75 -15.53
N THR A 111 20.07 17.64 -15.52
CA THR A 111 21.53 17.64 -15.32
C THR A 111 22.27 18.32 -16.48
N LEU A 112 21.87 18.08 -17.73
CA LEU A 112 22.45 18.75 -18.90
C LEU A 112 22.17 20.25 -18.91
N LEU A 113 20.96 20.66 -18.53
CA LEU A 113 20.61 22.09 -18.39
C LEU A 113 21.44 22.76 -17.29
N LEU A 114 21.65 22.09 -16.15
CA LEU A 114 22.50 22.57 -15.07
C LEU A 114 23.95 22.75 -15.50
N VAL A 115 24.52 21.75 -16.18
CA VAL A 115 25.91 21.81 -16.65
C VAL A 115 26.06 22.87 -17.74
N GLY A 116 25.10 22.99 -18.67
CA GLY A 116 25.10 24.02 -19.71
C GLY A 116 25.03 25.44 -19.13
N ARG A 117 24.20 25.66 -18.10
CA ARG A 117 24.08 26.95 -17.39
C ARG A 117 25.32 27.32 -16.59
N LEU A 118 26.03 26.33 -16.02
CA LEU A 118 27.29 26.54 -15.31
C LEU A 118 28.50 26.67 -16.26
N ALA A 119 28.37 26.21 -17.50
CA ALA A 119 29.41 26.27 -18.52
C ALA A 119 29.34 27.51 -19.41
N GLU A 120 28.27 28.33 -19.33
CA GLU A 120 28.26 29.64 -20.00
C GLU A 120 29.36 30.52 -19.40
N PRO A 121 30.41 30.88 -20.16
CA PRO A 121 31.41 31.81 -19.67
C PRO A 121 30.69 33.14 -19.47
N ALA A 122 30.78 33.72 -18.28
CA ALA A 122 30.46 35.12 -18.09
C ALA A 122 31.23 35.90 -19.17
N VAL A 123 30.51 36.48 -20.13
CA VAL A 123 31.08 37.32 -21.18
C VAL A 123 31.73 38.50 -20.46
N ARG A 124 33.02 38.37 -20.14
CA ARG A 124 33.87 39.49 -19.78
C ARG A 124 34.02 40.30 -21.06
N SER A 125 33.21 41.35 -21.21
CA SER A 125 33.61 42.47 -22.06
C SER A 125 34.88 43.06 -21.48
N PRO A 126 36.03 42.98 -22.16
CA PRO A 126 37.15 43.84 -21.83
C PRO A 126 36.82 45.19 -22.47
N ALA A 127 36.10 46.06 -21.74
CA ALA A 127 36.07 47.46 -22.11
C ALA A 127 37.44 48.05 -21.79
N THR A 128 38.35 48.03 -22.76
CA THR A 128 39.50 48.94 -22.80
C THR A 128 38.95 50.36 -22.80
N LEU A 129 38.97 51.03 -21.64
CA LEU A 129 38.75 52.46 -21.57
C LEU A 129 40.05 53.18 -21.94
N PRO A 130 40.02 54.21 -22.81
CA PRO A 130 41.15 55.11 -23.00
C PRO A 130 41.45 55.82 -21.68
N VAL A 131 42.69 55.75 -21.21
CA VAL A 131 43.17 56.56 -20.07
C VAL A 131 43.46 57.95 -20.60
N ASP A 132 42.66 58.92 -20.16
CA ASP A 132 42.90 60.36 -20.36
C ASP A 132 43.85 60.86 -19.24
N PRO A 133 44.98 61.53 -19.53
CA PRO A 133 46.00 61.84 -18.51
C PRO A 133 45.64 62.95 -17.51
N GLU A 134 44.41 63.50 -17.51
CA GLU A 134 44.13 64.80 -16.88
C GLU A 134 42.98 64.85 -15.87
N GLN A 135 42.70 63.77 -15.13
CA GLN A 135 41.73 63.80 -14.03
C GLN A 135 42.31 63.39 -12.66
N PRO A 136 42.11 64.19 -11.60
CA PRO A 136 42.44 63.81 -10.24
C PRO A 136 41.36 62.87 -9.66
N GLU A 137 41.79 61.76 -9.06
CA GLU A 137 40.98 60.74 -8.41
C GLU A 137 39.99 61.29 -7.37
N PRO A 138 38.75 60.76 -7.30
CA PRO A 138 38.02 60.69 -6.05
C PRO A 138 37.91 59.24 -5.54
N ALA A 139 38.09 59.15 -4.23
CA ALA A 139 38.07 57.96 -3.41
C ALA A 139 36.79 57.11 -3.52
N GLY A 140 37.01 55.79 -3.58
CA GLY A 140 36.32 54.76 -2.80
C GLY A 140 34.80 54.66 -2.91
N ASP A 141 34.34 53.61 -3.60
CA ASP A 141 33.21 52.80 -3.13
C ASP A 141 33.39 51.34 -3.59
N VAL A 142 33.44 50.43 -2.61
CA VAL A 142 33.57 48.99 -2.83
C VAL A 142 32.23 48.45 -3.31
N ALA A 143 32.06 48.37 -4.63
CA ALA A 143 30.91 47.69 -5.22
C ALA A 143 30.97 46.18 -4.91
N ALA A 144 30.03 45.69 -4.09
CA ALA A 144 29.85 44.27 -3.83
C ALA A 144 29.65 43.51 -5.17
N PRO A 145 30.22 42.31 -5.35
CA PRO A 145 30.25 41.64 -6.64
C PRO A 145 28.83 41.21 -7.04
N ALA A 146 28.31 41.81 -8.11
CA ALA A 146 27.01 41.47 -8.72
C ALA A 146 26.83 39.97 -9.03
N GLY A 147 27.92 39.20 -9.06
CA GLY A 147 27.93 37.75 -9.25
C GLY A 147 27.26 36.93 -8.13
N GLU A 148 27.30 37.39 -6.87
CA GLU A 148 26.66 36.64 -5.76
C GLU A 148 25.13 36.70 -5.82
N VAL A 149 24.57 37.86 -6.20
CA VAL A 149 23.12 38.05 -6.31
C VAL A 149 22.56 37.26 -7.51
N GLN A 150 23.32 37.17 -8.60
CA GLN A 150 22.94 36.42 -9.79
C GLN A 150 23.02 34.91 -9.58
N ALA A 151 24.03 34.43 -8.84
CA ALA A 151 24.13 33.02 -8.41
C ALA A 151 22.98 32.60 -7.47
N ARG A 152 22.59 33.47 -6.53
CA ARG A 152 21.44 33.22 -5.63
C ARG A 152 20.11 33.20 -6.40
N ARG A 153 19.89 34.14 -7.33
CA ARG A 153 18.68 34.16 -8.18
C ARG A 153 18.60 32.94 -9.11
N ALA A 154 19.72 32.50 -9.67
CA ALA A 154 19.78 31.27 -10.46
C ALA A 154 19.48 30.01 -9.62
N PHE A 155 19.98 29.97 -8.38
CA PHE A 155 19.70 28.89 -7.42
C PHE A 155 18.22 28.85 -7.01
N PHE A 156 17.61 29.99 -6.68
CA PHE A 156 16.18 30.04 -6.35
C PHE A 156 15.29 29.71 -7.55
N GLY A 157 15.64 30.18 -8.76
CA GLY A 157 14.93 29.80 -9.99
C GLY A 157 15.02 28.29 -10.26
N PHE A 158 16.15 27.66 -9.93
CA PHE A 158 16.34 26.22 -10.04
C PHE A 158 15.53 25.43 -9.00
N ALA A 159 15.53 25.85 -7.73
CA ALA A 159 14.75 25.20 -6.66
C ALA A 159 13.24 25.25 -6.97
N VAL A 160 12.75 26.38 -7.49
CA VAL A 160 11.35 26.54 -7.91
C VAL A 160 11.04 25.71 -9.15
N GLY A 161 11.94 25.66 -10.14
CA GLY A 161 11.76 24.86 -11.36
C GLY A 161 11.76 23.35 -11.11
N ALA A 162 12.65 22.86 -10.25
CA ALA A 162 12.68 21.46 -9.83
C ALA A 162 11.42 21.09 -9.01
N GLY A 163 10.96 21.99 -8.13
CA GLY A 163 9.70 21.83 -7.42
C GLY A 163 8.48 21.78 -8.35
N ALA A 164 8.44 22.65 -9.37
CA ALA A 164 7.36 22.67 -10.36
C ALA A 164 7.33 21.39 -11.22
N ALA A 165 8.49 20.85 -11.62
CA ALA A 165 8.57 19.60 -12.35
C ALA A 165 8.11 18.40 -11.49
N ALA A 166 8.48 18.37 -10.21
CA ALA A 166 7.98 17.36 -9.27
C ALA A 166 6.46 17.46 -9.07
N LEU A 167 5.91 18.67 -8.98
CA LEU A 167 4.47 18.90 -8.89
C LEU A 167 3.72 18.53 -10.19
N ALA A 168 4.32 18.80 -11.36
CA ALA A 168 3.76 18.38 -12.64
C ALA A 168 3.72 16.86 -12.79
N MET A 169 4.73 16.14 -12.27
CA MET A 169 4.73 14.68 -12.20
C MET A 169 3.61 14.14 -11.29
N VAL A 170 3.33 14.81 -10.17
CA VAL A 170 2.18 14.48 -9.30
C VAL A 170 0.85 14.77 -10.01
N GLY A 171 0.77 15.86 -10.78
CA GLY A 171 -0.41 16.22 -11.56
C GLY A 171 -0.68 15.26 -12.71
N LEU A 172 0.35 14.85 -13.45
CA LEU A 172 0.25 13.88 -14.54
C LEU A 172 -0.04 12.47 -13.99
N GLY A 173 0.55 12.09 -12.87
CA GLY A 173 0.21 10.86 -12.14
C GLY A 173 -1.18 10.87 -11.50
N ARG A 174 -1.82 12.05 -11.34
CA ARG A 174 -3.25 12.18 -11.04
C ARG A 174 -4.12 12.07 -12.29
N ALA A 175 -3.73 12.71 -13.38
CA ALA A 175 -4.50 12.73 -14.63
C ALA A 175 -4.52 11.36 -15.35
N LEU A 176 -3.48 10.54 -15.16
CA LEU A 176 -3.44 9.18 -15.70
C LEU A 176 -4.18 8.15 -14.81
N ARG A 177 -4.75 8.57 -13.66
CA ARG A 177 -5.67 7.73 -12.86
C ARG A 177 -7.01 7.68 -13.57
N GLY A 178 -7.24 6.65 -14.37
CA GLY A 178 -8.58 6.10 -14.39
C GLY A 178 -8.92 5.67 -12.96
N GLN A 179 -10.14 5.92 -12.48
CA GLN A 179 -10.65 5.28 -11.25
C GLN A 179 -10.35 3.79 -11.37
N SER A 180 -9.80 3.17 -10.32
CA SER A 180 -9.50 1.74 -10.41
C SER A 180 -10.79 0.95 -10.61
N ALA A 181 -10.72 -0.22 -11.25
CA ALA A 181 -11.89 -1.09 -11.41
C ALA A 181 -12.51 -1.45 -10.04
N ALA A 182 -11.68 -1.52 -8.98
CA ALA A 182 -12.12 -1.68 -7.60
C ALA A 182 -12.96 -0.50 -7.11
N GLU A 183 -12.45 0.73 -7.24
CA GLU A 183 -13.17 1.95 -6.83
C GLU A 183 -14.49 2.10 -7.59
N GLN A 184 -14.48 1.87 -8.90
CA GLN A 184 -15.70 1.92 -9.72
C GLN A 184 -16.74 0.90 -9.25
N PHE A 185 -16.31 -0.34 -8.97
CA PHE A 185 -17.21 -1.38 -8.48
C PHE A 185 -17.82 -1.00 -7.12
N LEU A 186 -17.00 -0.50 -6.19
CA LEU A 186 -17.45 -0.09 -4.86
C LEU A 186 -18.43 1.11 -4.93
N GLU A 187 -18.25 2.02 -5.89
CA GLU A 187 -19.18 3.15 -6.09
C GLU A 187 -20.53 2.70 -6.71
N THR A 188 -20.52 1.67 -7.57
CA THR A 188 -21.73 1.25 -8.30
C THR A 188 -22.51 0.11 -7.65
N ASN A 189 -21.87 -0.65 -6.74
CA ASN A 189 -22.44 -1.86 -6.17
C ASN A 189 -22.61 -1.73 -4.65
N THR A 190 -23.68 -2.35 -4.15
CA THR A 190 -23.95 -2.46 -2.71
C THR A 190 -23.92 -3.93 -2.31
N LEU A 191 -23.34 -4.22 -1.15
CA LEU A 191 -23.30 -5.56 -0.61
C LEU A 191 -24.72 -6.00 -0.23
N ARG A 192 -25.10 -7.21 -0.63
CA ARG A 192 -26.35 -7.84 -0.18
C ARG A 192 -26.02 -8.92 0.82
N SER A 193 -26.20 -8.66 2.12
CA SER A 193 -26.10 -9.68 3.16
C SER A 193 -27.48 -10.31 3.41
N ALA A 194 -27.53 -11.62 3.61
CA ALA A 194 -28.71 -12.29 4.18
C ALA A 194 -28.56 -12.25 5.70
N ALA A 195 -29.48 -11.60 6.42
CA ALA A 195 -29.38 -11.42 7.87
C ALA A 195 -29.64 -12.74 8.64
N THR A 196 -28.71 -13.69 8.55
CA THR A 196 -28.70 -14.94 9.32
C THR A 196 -27.50 -14.92 10.26
N THR A 197 -27.75 -14.73 11.55
CA THR A 197 -26.71 -14.76 12.58
C THR A 197 -26.32 -16.22 12.89
N THR A 198 -25.03 -16.56 12.75
CA THR A 198 -24.46 -17.74 13.43
C THR A 198 -23.63 -17.28 14.61
N SER A 199 -24.27 -17.02 15.76
CA SER A 199 -23.57 -16.94 17.03
C SER A 199 -23.47 -18.34 17.62
N VAL A 200 -22.27 -18.90 17.67
CA VAL A 200 -21.98 -20.10 18.49
C VAL A 200 -21.63 -19.59 19.89
N PRO A 201 -22.48 -19.80 20.92
CA PRO A 201 -22.08 -19.58 22.30
C PRO A 201 -21.15 -20.72 22.77
N PRO A 202 -20.27 -20.50 23.77
CA PRO A 202 -19.40 -21.55 24.30
C PRO A 202 -20.22 -22.71 24.89
N PRO A 203 -19.69 -23.95 24.92
CA PRO A 203 -20.48 -25.13 25.21
C PRO A 203 -20.88 -25.18 26.69
N THR A 204 -22.16 -24.97 26.98
CA THR A 204 -22.79 -25.49 28.19
C THR A 204 -23.52 -26.77 27.85
N THR A 205 -23.10 -27.84 28.52
CA THR A 205 -23.61 -29.20 28.49
C THR A 205 -25.12 -29.26 28.70
N GLU A 206 -25.88 -29.70 27.70
CA GLU A 206 -27.01 -30.62 27.90
C GLU A 206 -27.43 -31.30 26.60
N ALA A 207 -27.44 -32.63 26.63
CA ALA A 207 -27.84 -33.49 25.54
C ALA A 207 -29.35 -33.77 25.58
N ALA A 208 -30.04 -33.66 24.45
CA ALA A 208 -31.32 -34.33 24.22
C ALA A 208 -31.54 -34.60 22.72
N ALA A 209 -32.18 -35.74 22.44
CA ALA A 209 -32.20 -36.47 21.18
C ALA A 209 -33.18 -35.95 20.10
N ALA A 210 -32.93 -36.38 18.85
CA ALA A 210 -33.68 -36.24 17.57
C ALA A 210 -35.09 -36.92 17.58
N PRO A 211 -35.94 -36.97 16.50
CA PRO A 211 -35.69 -36.66 15.07
C PRO A 211 -36.84 -35.99 14.25
N GLY A 212 -36.58 -35.66 12.97
CA GLY A 212 -37.63 -35.46 11.95
C GLY A 212 -37.26 -34.49 10.82
N SER A 213 -36.73 -35.01 9.71
CA SER A 213 -36.44 -34.25 8.48
C SER A 213 -37.62 -34.27 7.51
N THR A 214 -38.24 -33.11 7.28
CA THR A 214 -39.09 -32.85 6.10
C THR A 214 -38.63 -31.54 5.47
N THR A 215 -37.89 -31.63 4.36
CA THR A 215 -37.45 -30.47 3.58
C THR A 215 -38.64 -29.99 2.74
N THR A 216 -39.28 -28.92 3.20
CA THR A 216 -40.17 -28.10 2.36
C THR A 216 -39.39 -26.87 1.95
N THR A 217 -39.09 -26.74 0.66
CA THR A 217 -38.54 -25.52 0.06
C THR A 217 -39.62 -24.44 0.10
N THR A 218 -39.68 -23.71 1.20
CA THR A 218 -40.42 -22.45 1.31
C THR A 218 -39.40 -21.33 1.17
N THR A 219 -39.50 -20.55 0.10
CA THR A 219 -38.82 -19.27 -0.04
C THR A 219 -39.17 -18.42 1.18
N ALA A 220 -38.24 -18.29 2.12
CA ALA A 220 -38.43 -17.49 3.32
C ALA A 220 -38.53 -16.01 2.93
N PRO A 221 -39.47 -15.24 3.51
CA PRO A 221 -39.49 -13.80 3.35
C PRO A 221 -38.19 -13.21 3.91
N ALA A 222 -37.73 -12.09 3.32
CA ALA A 222 -36.59 -11.35 3.82
C ALA A 222 -36.74 -11.07 5.32
N PRO A 223 -35.67 -11.22 6.13
CA PRO A 223 -35.74 -11.00 7.56
C PRO A 223 -36.24 -9.58 7.86
N VAL A 224 -37.34 -9.46 8.60
CA VAL A 224 -38.02 -8.19 8.94
C VAL A 224 -37.46 -7.61 10.25
N GLY A 225 -36.22 -7.92 10.60
CA GLY A 225 -35.55 -7.48 11.83
C GLY A 225 -34.40 -6.51 11.53
N PRO A 226 -33.90 -5.79 12.55
CA PRO A 226 -32.73 -4.94 12.40
C PRO A 226 -31.51 -5.76 11.94
N SER A 227 -30.64 -5.19 11.11
CA SER A 227 -29.42 -5.86 10.64
C SER A 227 -28.52 -6.21 11.83
N VAL A 228 -27.56 -7.14 11.63
CA VAL A 228 -26.58 -7.45 12.69
C VAL A 228 -25.80 -6.19 13.07
N GLN A 229 -25.44 -5.36 12.10
CA GLN A 229 -24.81 -4.07 12.33
C GLN A 229 -25.68 -3.14 13.19
N GLU A 230 -26.97 -3.01 12.90
CA GLU A 230 -27.88 -2.18 13.71
C GLU A 230 -28.02 -2.69 15.15
N GLN A 231 -28.09 -4.01 15.33
CA GLN A 231 -28.14 -4.64 16.65
C GLN A 231 -26.86 -4.40 17.45
N VAL A 232 -25.70 -4.50 16.79
CA VAL A 232 -24.37 -4.37 17.39
C VAL A 232 -24.06 -2.89 17.68
N ALA A 233 -24.43 -1.97 16.79
CA ALA A 233 -24.34 -0.53 17.02
C ALA A 233 -25.19 -0.09 18.22
N ALA A 234 -26.34 -0.72 18.45
CA ALA A 234 -27.16 -0.46 19.63
C ALA A 234 -26.50 -0.89 20.97
N LEU A 235 -25.47 -1.74 20.93
CA LEU A 235 -24.69 -2.11 22.13
C LEU A 235 -23.66 -1.05 22.51
N ASP A 236 -23.40 -0.08 21.64
CA ASP A 236 -22.38 0.95 21.83
C ASP A 236 -22.86 2.05 22.80
N THR A 237 -23.01 1.66 24.06
CA THR A 237 -23.56 2.47 25.15
C THR A 237 -22.49 3.25 25.92
N LEU A 238 -21.22 3.08 25.57
CA LEU A 238 -20.08 3.69 26.27
C LEU A 238 -19.31 4.69 25.40
N ASP A 239 -19.60 4.75 24.10
CA ASP A 239 -18.95 5.69 23.19
C ASP A 239 -19.30 7.13 23.58
N GLY A 240 -18.28 8.00 23.68
CA GLY A 240 -18.42 9.37 24.15
C GLY A 240 -18.61 9.57 25.67
N ASP A 241 -19.08 8.56 26.40
CA ASP A 241 -19.32 8.64 27.85
C ASP A 241 -18.08 8.31 28.70
N VAL A 242 -17.16 7.50 28.16
CA VAL A 242 -15.90 7.14 28.83
C VAL A 242 -14.71 7.52 27.96
N ALA A 243 -13.91 8.48 28.45
CA ALA A 243 -12.72 8.92 27.73
C ALA A 243 -11.74 7.76 27.48
N GLY A 244 -11.42 7.54 26.19
CA GLY A 244 -10.45 6.52 25.76
C GLY A 244 -11.03 5.13 25.50
N VAL A 245 -12.36 4.95 25.62
CA VAL A 245 -13.03 3.74 25.14
C VAL A 245 -13.26 3.86 23.63
N SER A 246 -12.91 2.82 22.88
CA SER A 246 -13.21 2.72 21.45
C SER A 246 -14.67 2.33 21.25
N SER A 247 -15.29 2.85 20.18
CA SER A 247 -16.61 2.39 19.71
C SER A 247 -16.66 0.86 19.61
N TYR A 248 -17.79 0.28 20.01
CA TYR A 248 -18.00 -1.17 19.97
C TYR A 248 -17.90 -1.72 18.54
N VAL A 249 -18.39 -0.97 17.55
CA VAL A 249 -18.07 -1.18 16.14
C VAL A 249 -17.13 -0.10 15.69
N THR A 250 -15.91 -0.48 15.32
CA THR A 250 -14.90 0.44 14.82
C THR A 250 -15.25 0.84 13.38
N PRO A 251 -15.44 2.14 13.08
CA PRO A 251 -15.67 2.62 11.72
C PRO A 251 -14.58 2.19 10.74
N ASN A 252 -14.94 1.88 9.49
CA ASN A 252 -14.05 1.34 8.46
C ASN A 252 -12.78 2.19 8.23
N ASP A 253 -12.92 3.51 8.28
CA ASP A 253 -11.84 4.50 8.10
C ASP A 253 -10.89 4.60 9.31
N SER A 254 -11.37 4.20 10.49
CA SER A 254 -10.61 4.19 11.75
C SER A 254 -10.08 2.81 12.14
N PHE A 255 -10.55 1.75 11.48
CA PHE A 255 -10.10 0.39 11.73
C PHE A 255 -8.60 0.25 11.43
N TYR A 256 -7.85 -0.33 12.37
CA TYR A 256 -6.39 -0.35 12.29
C TYR A 256 -5.90 -1.03 11.00
N ARG A 257 -4.82 -0.49 10.42
CA ARG A 257 -4.19 -1.00 9.20
C ARG A 257 -2.73 -1.35 9.45
N ILE A 258 -2.31 -2.52 8.99
CA ILE A 258 -0.91 -2.96 8.97
C ILE A 258 -0.61 -3.46 7.57
N ASP A 259 0.32 -2.80 6.89
CA ASP A 259 0.73 -3.14 5.53
C ASP A 259 2.14 -3.75 5.54
N THR A 260 2.32 -4.85 4.83
CA THR A 260 3.63 -5.47 4.58
C THR A 260 4.20 -5.07 3.22
N ALA A 261 3.35 -4.83 2.23
CA ALA A 261 3.71 -4.18 0.97
C ALA A 261 3.83 -2.66 1.20
N PHE A 262 4.97 -2.07 0.84
CA PHE A 262 5.24 -0.68 1.22
C PHE A 262 4.45 0.30 0.33
N GLY A 263 3.35 0.83 0.86
CA GLY A 263 2.65 1.98 0.28
C GLY A 263 1.88 1.72 -1.01
N GLN A 264 1.53 0.46 -1.29
CA GLN A 264 0.68 0.09 -2.42
C GLN A 264 -0.48 -0.78 -1.94
N VAL A 265 -1.70 -0.30 -2.14
CA VAL A 265 -2.92 -1.05 -1.88
C VAL A 265 -3.36 -1.69 -3.19
N PRO A 266 -3.43 -3.03 -3.30
CA PRO A 266 -3.82 -3.69 -4.53
C PRO A 266 -5.18 -3.19 -5.05
N GLN A 267 -5.20 -2.72 -6.28
CA GLN A 267 -6.42 -2.26 -6.96
C GLN A 267 -6.95 -3.37 -7.85
N ILE A 268 -7.74 -4.28 -7.27
CA ILE A 268 -8.17 -5.52 -7.92
C ILE A 268 -9.48 -5.33 -8.68
N ASP A 269 -9.51 -5.72 -9.96
CA ASP A 269 -10.75 -5.87 -10.72
C ASP A 269 -11.48 -7.15 -10.28
N PRO A 270 -12.64 -7.04 -9.60
CA PRO A 270 -13.36 -8.19 -9.05
C PRO A 270 -13.87 -9.15 -10.13
N THR A 271 -14.09 -8.67 -11.36
CA THR A 271 -14.59 -9.51 -12.47
C THR A 271 -13.52 -10.51 -12.96
N SER A 272 -12.25 -10.13 -12.84
CA SER A 272 -11.10 -10.94 -13.24
C SER A 272 -10.52 -11.78 -12.09
N TRP A 273 -10.84 -11.41 -10.85
CA TRP A 273 -10.30 -12.06 -9.66
C TRP A 273 -10.83 -13.49 -9.48
N ARG A 274 -9.96 -14.39 -8.99
CA ARG A 274 -10.26 -15.82 -8.74
C ARG A 274 -9.67 -16.27 -7.42
N LEU A 275 -10.46 -16.98 -6.61
CA LEU A 275 -9.99 -17.72 -5.45
C LEU A 275 -9.77 -19.18 -5.82
N ARG A 276 -8.62 -19.75 -5.46
CA ARG A 276 -8.27 -21.15 -5.79
C ARG A 276 -8.10 -21.98 -4.53
N PHE A 277 -8.72 -23.15 -4.52
CA PHE A 277 -8.57 -24.18 -3.50
C PHE A 277 -7.69 -25.30 -4.06
N THR A 278 -6.49 -25.47 -3.50
CA THR A 278 -5.46 -26.41 -4.00
C THR A 278 -4.70 -27.02 -2.82
N GLY A 279 -3.80 -27.97 -3.09
CA GLY A 279 -2.98 -28.64 -2.08
C GLY A 279 -3.52 -30.03 -1.75
N MET A 280 -3.63 -30.36 -0.45
CA MET A 280 -4.13 -31.64 0.05
C MET A 280 -5.67 -31.65 0.09
N VAL A 281 -6.27 -31.61 -1.10
CA VAL A 281 -7.73 -31.62 -1.31
C VAL A 281 -8.11 -32.61 -2.41
N ASP A 282 -9.28 -33.24 -2.29
CA ASP A 282 -9.76 -34.23 -3.26
C ASP A 282 -10.27 -33.59 -4.55
N ASN A 283 -10.87 -32.40 -4.45
CA ASN A 283 -11.50 -31.68 -5.55
C ASN A 283 -10.97 -30.23 -5.60
N PRO A 284 -9.78 -29.99 -6.18
CA PRO A 284 -9.30 -28.62 -6.37
C PRO A 284 -10.25 -27.85 -7.29
N TYR A 285 -10.61 -26.64 -6.90
CA TYR A 285 -11.56 -25.81 -7.65
C TYR A 285 -11.26 -24.32 -7.48
N GLU A 286 -11.93 -23.51 -8.29
CA GLU A 286 -11.82 -22.05 -8.25
C GLU A 286 -13.20 -21.40 -8.09
N LEU A 287 -13.24 -20.22 -7.50
CA LEU A 287 -14.42 -19.37 -7.41
C LEU A 287 -14.13 -17.98 -7.97
N THR A 288 -15.09 -17.48 -8.74
CA THR A 288 -15.20 -16.06 -9.10
C THR A 288 -15.78 -15.25 -7.94
N PHE A 289 -15.59 -13.92 -7.98
CA PHE A 289 -16.19 -13.05 -6.98
C PHE A 289 -17.74 -13.07 -7.02
N ASP A 290 -18.32 -13.16 -8.22
CA ASP A 290 -19.78 -13.26 -8.39
C ASP A 290 -20.35 -14.57 -7.82
N GLU A 291 -19.64 -15.69 -7.96
CA GLU A 291 -20.04 -16.95 -7.35
C GLU A 291 -20.03 -16.89 -5.83
N ILE A 292 -19.08 -16.17 -5.22
CA ILE A 292 -19.03 -16.00 -3.75
C ILE A 292 -20.17 -15.08 -3.28
N GLN A 293 -20.43 -13.97 -3.99
CA GLN A 293 -21.56 -13.09 -3.68
C GLN A 293 -22.92 -13.79 -3.78
N ALA A 294 -23.03 -14.82 -4.62
CA ALA A 294 -24.23 -15.62 -4.78
C ALA A 294 -24.38 -16.76 -3.73
N MET A 295 -23.39 -16.95 -2.86
CA MET A 295 -23.47 -17.92 -1.76
C MET A 295 -24.35 -17.41 -0.61
N ASP A 296 -24.62 -18.28 0.35
CA ASP A 296 -25.26 -17.89 1.60
C ASP A 296 -24.28 -17.12 2.48
N LEU A 297 -24.36 -15.79 2.40
CA LEU A 297 -23.53 -14.87 3.18
C LEU A 297 -24.15 -14.67 4.57
N SER A 298 -23.32 -14.71 5.60
CA SER A 298 -23.72 -14.45 6.98
C SER A 298 -22.84 -13.35 7.58
N ASP A 299 -23.39 -12.68 8.59
CA ASP A 299 -22.70 -11.62 9.32
C ASP A 299 -22.09 -12.14 10.63
N TYR A 300 -20.84 -11.76 10.88
CA TYR A 300 -20.05 -12.22 12.01
C TYR A 300 -19.42 -11.03 12.73
N VAL A 301 -19.71 -10.86 14.02
CA VAL A 301 -19.06 -9.84 14.85
C VAL A 301 -17.71 -10.38 15.30
N ILE A 302 -16.60 -9.86 14.76
CA ILE A 302 -15.25 -10.36 15.06
C ILE A 302 -14.32 -9.19 15.34
N THR A 303 -13.62 -9.28 16.47
CA THR A 303 -12.50 -8.40 16.80
C THR A 303 -11.21 -8.92 16.18
N LEU A 304 -10.52 -8.08 15.41
CA LEU A 304 -9.15 -8.32 14.98
C LEU A 304 -8.19 -7.57 15.88
N SER A 305 -7.07 -8.20 16.21
CA SER A 305 -5.98 -7.60 16.99
C SER A 305 -4.64 -7.96 16.37
N CYS A 306 -3.75 -6.98 16.26
CA CYS A 306 -2.39 -7.21 15.79
C CYS A 306 -1.55 -7.91 16.87
N VAL A 307 -0.64 -8.79 16.44
CA VAL A 307 0.37 -9.39 17.33
C VAL A 307 1.25 -8.36 18.05
N SER A 308 1.42 -7.17 17.43
CA SER A 308 2.19 -6.06 17.99
C SER A 308 1.36 -5.14 18.89
N ASN A 309 0.06 -5.42 19.09
CA ASN A 309 -0.78 -4.59 19.93
C ASN A 309 -0.34 -4.68 21.39
N ARG A 310 -0.22 -3.53 22.06
CA ARG A 310 0.12 -3.45 23.48
C ARG A 310 -1.16 -3.33 24.31
N VAL A 311 -1.05 -3.55 25.62
CA VAL A 311 -2.15 -3.24 26.54
C VAL A 311 -2.49 -1.74 26.43
N GLY A 312 -3.74 -1.43 26.14
CA GLY A 312 -4.20 -0.06 25.85
C GLY A 312 -3.74 0.50 24.50
N GLY A 313 -3.23 -0.35 23.59
CA GLY A 313 -2.86 0.03 22.23
C GLY A 313 -4.07 0.14 21.29
N ASN A 314 -3.81 0.68 20.10
CA ASN A 314 -4.81 0.97 19.06
C ASN A 314 -4.76 0.02 17.87
N LEU A 315 -3.99 -1.08 17.95
CA LEU A 315 -3.90 -2.07 16.87
C LEU A 315 -4.93 -3.20 17.09
N VAL A 316 -6.16 -2.79 17.34
CA VAL A 316 -7.33 -3.65 17.59
C VAL A 316 -8.57 -2.92 17.08
N GLY A 317 -9.50 -3.66 16.50
CA GLY A 317 -10.77 -3.14 16.03
C GLY A 317 -11.81 -4.25 15.97
N ASN A 318 -13.08 -3.88 16.18
CA ASN A 318 -14.19 -4.81 16.13
C ASN A 318 -15.16 -4.39 15.02
N ALA A 319 -15.56 -5.33 14.18
CA ALA A 319 -16.41 -5.06 13.03
C ALA A 319 -17.41 -6.19 12.79
N VAL A 320 -18.46 -5.89 12.05
CA VAL A 320 -19.37 -6.90 11.49
C VAL A 320 -18.81 -7.31 10.13
N TRP A 321 -18.40 -8.56 10.00
CA TRP A 321 -17.82 -9.12 8.79
C TRP A 321 -18.86 -9.96 8.06
N THR A 322 -19.07 -9.70 6.78
CA THR A 322 -20.00 -10.47 5.95
C THR A 322 -19.22 -11.43 5.07
N GLY A 323 -19.55 -12.72 5.11
CA GLY A 323 -18.79 -13.72 4.37
C GLY A 323 -19.38 -15.12 4.42
N VAL A 324 -18.59 -16.07 3.90
CA VAL A 324 -18.93 -17.51 3.88
C VAL A 324 -18.05 -18.24 4.90
N PRO A 325 -18.60 -19.18 5.71
CA PRO A 325 -17.80 -20.06 6.55
C PRO A 325 -16.72 -20.78 5.74
N LEU A 326 -15.48 -20.73 6.22
CA LEU A 326 -14.37 -21.40 5.56
C LEU A 326 -14.52 -22.92 5.58
N SER A 327 -15.20 -23.48 6.58
CA SER A 327 -15.57 -24.91 6.64
C SER A 327 -16.39 -25.32 5.43
N VAL A 328 -17.41 -24.55 5.04
CA VAL A 328 -18.25 -24.84 3.87
C VAL A 328 -17.42 -24.88 2.59
N LEU A 329 -16.48 -23.95 2.43
CA LEU A 329 -15.60 -23.87 1.27
C LEU A 329 -14.60 -25.04 1.24
N LEU A 330 -13.98 -25.36 2.38
CA LEU A 330 -12.99 -26.42 2.48
C LEU A 330 -13.62 -27.83 2.40
N ASP A 331 -14.83 -28.01 2.92
CA ASP A 331 -15.58 -29.27 2.80
C ASP A 331 -15.94 -29.56 1.34
N ARG A 332 -16.26 -28.52 0.56
CA ARG A 332 -16.45 -28.64 -0.90
C ARG A 332 -15.16 -29.09 -1.61
N ALA A 333 -14.00 -28.61 -1.17
CA ALA A 333 -12.72 -29.05 -1.71
C ALA A 333 -12.40 -30.51 -1.31
N GLY A 334 -12.93 -30.98 -0.18
CA GLY A 334 -12.62 -32.30 0.39
C GLY A 334 -11.20 -32.32 0.96
N VAL A 335 -10.98 -31.67 2.10
CA VAL A 335 -9.66 -31.64 2.78
C VAL A 335 -9.23 -33.06 3.15
N GLN A 336 -8.04 -33.46 2.68
CA GLN A 336 -7.51 -34.81 2.91
C GLN A 336 -7.02 -35.00 4.34
N ALA A 337 -7.08 -36.24 4.81
CA ALA A 337 -6.47 -36.63 6.08
C ALA A 337 -4.96 -36.31 6.09
N GLY A 338 -4.50 -35.66 7.16
CA GLY A 338 -3.10 -35.22 7.30
C GLY A 338 -2.80 -33.81 6.77
N ALA A 339 -3.81 -33.07 6.27
CA ALA A 339 -3.64 -31.65 5.96
C ALA A 339 -3.56 -30.81 7.26
N ASP A 340 -2.36 -30.40 7.65
CA ASP A 340 -2.11 -29.76 8.96
C ASP A 340 -2.26 -28.24 8.96
N GLN A 341 -2.22 -27.58 7.80
CA GLN A 341 -2.40 -26.13 7.67
C GLN A 341 -3.28 -25.72 6.51
N VAL A 342 -4.09 -24.68 6.76
CA VAL A 342 -4.66 -23.83 5.73
C VAL A 342 -3.70 -22.67 5.51
N VAL A 343 -3.33 -22.41 4.25
CA VAL A 343 -2.40 -21.33 3.88
C VAL A 343 -3.07 -20.40 2.88
N GLY A 344 -3.36 -19.19 3.32
CA GLY A 344 -3.77 -18.09 2.45
C GLY A 344 -2.58 -17.57 1.65
N ARG A 345 -2.78 -17.33 0.36
CA ARG A 345 -1.82 -16.67 -0.53
C ARG A 345 -2.54 -15.54 -1.25
N SER A 346 -2.07 -14.32 -1.04
CA SER A 346 -2.68 -13.11 -1.55
C SER A 346 -2.09 -12.71 -2.91
N VAL A 347 -2.79 -11.79 -3.58
CA VAL A 347 -2.41 -11.17 -4.86
C VAL A 347 -1.14 -10.31 -4.76
N ASP A 348 -0.78 -9.91 -3.54
CA ASP A 348 0.41 -9.13 -3.19
C ASP A 348 1.54 -10.02 -2.63
N ASP A 349 1.49 -11.32 -2.90
CA ASP A 349 2.44 -12.35 -2.43
C ASP A 349 2.52 -12.51 -0.89
N TRP A 350 1.63 -11.88 -0.12
CA TRP A 350 1.50 -12.18 1.30
C TRP A 350 1.03 -13.62 1.50
N THR A 351 1.68 -14.34 2.40
CA THR A 351 1.28 -15.70 2.78
C THR A 351 1.22 -15.83 4.29
N ALA A 352 0.11 -16.36 4.78
CA ALA A 352 -0.10 -16.67 6.18
C ALA A 352 -0.89 -17.97 6.28
N GLY A 353 -0.62 -18.75 7.31
CA GLY A 353 -1.31 -20.01 7.54
C GLY A 353 -1.63 -20.25 8.99
N PHE A 354 -2.57 -21.15 9.23
CA PHE A 354 -3.01 -21.55 10.55
C PHE A 354 -3.42 -23.03 10.54
N PRO A 355 -3.44 -23.71 11.70
CA PRO A 355 -3.77 -25.12 11.75
C PRO A 355 -5.18 -25.42 11.22
N THR A 356 -5.30 -26.41 10.34
CA THR A 356 -6.59 -26.84 9.76
C THR A 356 -7.68 -27.10 10.80
N PRO A 357 -7.40 -27.71 11.98
CA PRO A 357 -8.44 -27.94 12.99
C PRO A 357 -9.15 -26.68 13.48
N LEU A 358 -8.51 -25.50 13.39
CA LEU A 358 -9.13 -24.24 13.82
C LEU A 358 -10.26 -23.78 12.90
N VAL A 359 -10.39 -24.34 11.70
CA VAL A 359 -11.58 -24.12 10.86
C VAL A 359 -12.82 -24.79 11.47
N TYR A 360 -12.61 -25.88 12.20
CA TYR A 360 -13.66 -26.82 12.61
C TYR A 360 -13.91 -26.84 14.13
N ASP A 361 -13.25 -25.99 14.91
CA ASP A 361 -13.33 -25.99 16.38
C ASP A 361 -14.50 -25.15 16.95
N GLY A 362 -15.40 -24.69 16.08
CA GLY A 362 -16.57 -23.90 16.44
C GLY A 362 -16.32 -22.39 16.49
N ARG A 363 -15.09 -21.92 16.24
CA ARG A 363 -14.84 -20.48 16.03
C ARG A 363 -15.38 -20.02 14.68
N ASN A 364 -15.54 -18.70 14.54
CA ASN A 364 -15.84 -18.09 13.25
C ASN A 364 -14.55 -17.96 12.42
N ALA A 365 -14.37 -18.86 11.45
CA ALA A 365 -13.36 -18.75 10.40
C ALA A 365 -14.06 -18.54 9.06
N ILE A 366 -13.89 -17.39 8.43
CA ILE A 366 -14.67 -16.98 7.27
C ILE A 366 -13.80 -16.44 6.14
N LEU A 367 -14.29 -16.60 4.91
CA LEU A 367 -13.90 -15.77 3.78
C LEU A 367 -14.84 -14.55 3.76
N ALA A 368 -14.36 -13.42 4.23
CA ALA A 368 -15.11 -12.17 4.26
C ALA A 368 -15.05 -11.48 2.90
N ILE A 369 -16.17 -10.94 2.46
CA ILE A 369 -16.29 -10.03 1.30
C ILE A 369 -16.89 -8.67 1.69
N GLY A 370 -17.37 -8.54 2.92
CA GLY A 370 -17.95 -7.32 3.48
C GLY A 370 -17.47 -6.99 4.88
N MET A 371 -17.60 -5.72 5.23
CA MET A 371 -17.24 -5.14 6.52
C MET A 371 -18.16 -3.96 6.85
N ASN A 372 -18.87 -4.04 7.98
CA ASN A 372 -19.82 -3.05 8.47
C ASN A 372 -20.88 -2.68 7.42
N ASP A 373 -21.61 -3.67 6.91
CA ASP A 373 -22.66 -3.58 5.86
C ASP A 373 -22.21 -3.08 4.47
N GLU A 374 -20.91 -2.83 4.29
CA GLU A 374 -20.32 -2.44 3.01
C GLU A 374 -19.47 -3.59 2.44
N PHE A 375 -19.21 -3.58 1.13
CA PHE A 375 -18.11 -4.38 0.60
C PHE A 375 -16.81 -4.00 1.31
N LEU A 376 -15.86 -4.95 1.39
CA LEU A 376 -14.55 -4.65 1.97
C LEU A 376 -13.94 -3.39 1.32
N PRO A 377 -13.51 -2.40 2.11
CA PRO A 377 -12.70 -1.32 1.58
C PRO A 377 -11.41 -1.87 0.96
N THR A 378 -10.87 -1.21 -0.07
CA THR A 378 -9.61 -1.60 -0.70
C THR A 378 -8.47 -1.74 0.31
N ASN A 379 -8.41 -0.80 1.26
CA ASN A 379 -7.47 -0.78 2.39
C ASN A 379 -7.60 -1.98 3.36
N HIS A 380 -8.70 -2.72 3.29
CA HIS A 380 -9.01 -3.84 4.18
C HIS A 380 -9.15 -5.17 3.45
N GLY A 381 -8.69 -5.26 2.19
CA GLY A 381 -8.57 -6.55 1.48
C GLY A 381 -9.66 -6.81 0.44
N PHE A 382 -10.24 -5.78 -0.17
CA PHE A 382 -11.09 -5.97 -1.35
C PHE A 382 -10.39 -6.83 -2.42
N PRO A 383 -11.07 -7.79 -3.06
CA PRO A 383 -12.50 -8.11 -2.92
C PRO A 383 -12.83 -9.12 -1.81
N ALA A 384 -11.84 -9.84 -1.28
CA ALA A 384 -12.06 -10.86 -0.26
C ALA A 384 -10.83 -11.02 0.65
N ARG A 385 -11.06 -11.27 1.95
CA ARG A 385 -10.02 -11.57 2.93
C ARG A 385 -10.39 -12.76 3.82
N LEU A 386 -9.38 -13.40 4.40
CA LEU A 386 -9.62 -14.31 5.52
C LEU A 386 -9.82 -13.50 6.82
N VAL A 387 -10.75 -13.98 7.65
CA VAL A 387 -10.98 -13.50 9.02
C VAL A 387 -11.19 -14.72 9.91
N VAL A 388 -10.30 -14.92 10.87
CA VAL A 388 -10.35 -16.07 11.78
C VAL A 388 -10.38 -15.61 13.23
N ALA A 389 -11.54 -15.76 13.87
CA ALA A 389 -11.76 -15.34 15.24
C ALA A 389 -10.76 -15.99 16.21
N GLY A 390 -10.26 -15.18 17.16
CA GLY A 390 -9.31 -15.64 18.18
C GLY A 390 -7.87 -15.87 17.68
N LEU A 391 -7.57 -15.57 16.41
CA LEU A 391 -6.19 -15.46 15.90
C LEU A 391 -5.79 -13.99 15.74
N TYR A 392 -4.48 -13.74 15.65
CA TYR A 392 -3.99 -12.40 15.33
C TYR A 392 -4.31 -12.04 13.89
N GLY A 393 -4.62 -10.76 13.62
CA GLY A 393 -5.13 -10.30 12.32
C GLY A 393 -4.13 -10.31 11.15
N TYR A 394 -2.99 -11.00 11.27
CA TYR A 394 -2.11 -11.29 10.13
C TYR A 394 -2.55 -12.55 9.37
N VAL A 395 -3.40 -13.38 10.01
CA VAL A 395 -4.18 -14.46 9.40
C VAL A 395 -5.46 -13.85 8.83
#